data_AF-A0A0F9XUQ1-F1
#
_entry.id   AF-A0A0F9XUQ1-F1
#
_cell.length_a   1.000
_cell.length_b   1.000
_cell.length_c   1.000
_cell.angle_alpha   90.00
_cell.angle_beta   90.00
_cell.angle_gamma   90.00
#
_symmetry.space_group_name_H-M   'P 1'
#
loop_
_entity.id
_entity.type
_entity.pdbx_description
1 polymer ?
#
loop_
_entity_poly.entity_id
_entity_poly.type
_entity_poly.pdbx_seq_one_letter_code
_entity_poly.pdbx_strand_id
1 'polypeptide(L)'
;MFNRYIFLFLFIFKIILPASYPNDATDRLVNIFTTIQTLNAGDYVSSTGATQGLCWFKAGIKIAGASGLVNVATPIFVDREIYLDGQVSLNLQKDLILSGSVRICADSTSGYISFGTGVFVGSKLILTGPVDLETTVRCTFGAFEIQGNGNSINMRQNTFYPSNATSFKLNNCLLYNIPELGLSNVAYPIFTDLDNVVLKLSNDLDAHSRSLTINGDVSILGPYIFTMYYSCSINDASFLHFEPESTLFLNPTFKNLTFKGNKTGGFHFNGCTIDISNADLTINEGNVIFENEVRIYDGSNNKKFVIGPNCTAHILGGARVILDGTTTFSIL
;
A
#
# COMPACT_ATOMS: atom_id res chain seq x y z
N MET A 1 27.87 11.92 -27.62
CA MET A 1 26.46 11.46 -27.67
C MET A 1 25.60 12.63 -27.24
N PHE A 2 24.73 13.13 -28.13
CA PHE A 2 23.80 14.21 -27.81
C PHE A 2 22.55 13.59 -27.18
N ASN A 3 22.27 13.90 -25.90
CA ASN A 3 20.96 13.63 -25.31
C ASN A 3 19.93 14.48 -26.06
N ARG A 4 18.91 13.83 -26.65
CA ARG A 4 17.81 14.52 -27.31
C ARG A 4 16.87 15.06 -26.24
N TYR A 5 16.84 16.38 -26.06
CA TYR A 5 15.85 17.04 -25.22
C TYR A 5 14.56 17.20 -26.05
N ILE A 6 13.49 16.53 -25.65
CA ILE A 6 12.16 16.77 -26.22
C ILE A 6 11.62 18.02 -25.52
N PHE A 7 11.45 19.11 -26.29
CA PHE A 7 10.77 20.31 -25.82
C PHE A 7 9.28 20.01 -25.69
N LEU A 8 8.81 19.94 -24.45
CA LEU A 8 7.39 19.97 -24.13
C LEU A 8 6.85 21.36 -24.51
N PHE A 9 5.96 21.44 -25.51
CA PHE A 9 5.17 22.64 -25.74
C PHE A 9 4.16 22.80 -24.59
N LEU A 10 4.62 23.37 -23.48
CA LEU A 10 3.79 23.88 -22.41
C LEU A 10 3.17 25.20 -22.88
N PHE A 11 1.85 25.25 -23.03
CA PHE A 11 1.14 26.52 -23.00
C PHE A 11 1.21 27.06 -21.56
N ILE A 12 2.23 27.88 -21.28
CA ILE A 12 2.38 28.59 -20.01
C ILE A 12 1.40 29.76 -20.04
N PHE A 13 0.28 29.66 -19.32
CA PHE A 13 -0.49 30.84 -18.96
C PHE A 13 0.28 31.58 -17.86
N LYS A 14 0.91 32.67 -18.25
CA LYS A 14 1.71 33.54 -17.38
C LYS A 14 0.79 34.40 -16.50
N ILE A 15 0.26 33.87 -15.40
CA ILE A 15 -0.15 34.68 -14.25
C ILE A 15 0.24 33.94 -12.96
N ILE A 16 1.25 34.48 -12.29
CA ILE A 16 1.71 34.09 -10.95
C ILE A 16 0.82 34.84 -9.95
N LEU A 17 -0.01 34.10 -9.23
CA LEU A 17 -0.55 34.50 -7.93
C LEU A 17 -0.38 33.30 -6.97
N PRO A 18 -0.18 33.55 -5.66
CA PRO A 18 0.16 32.52 -4.69
C PRO A 18 -0.83 31.37 -4.81
N ALA A 19 -0.31 30.14 -4.97
CA ALA A 19 -1.07 28.93 -5.25
C ALA A 19 -2.15 28.70 -4.20
N SER A 20 -3.30 29.31 -4.45
CA SER A 20 -4.57 29.02 -3.84
C SER A 20 -5.15 27.94 -4.73
N TYR A 21 -5.37 26.75 -4.17
CA TYR A 21 -6.05 25.66 -4.87
C TYR A 21 -7.30 26.22 -5.59
N PRO A 22 -7.46 26.03 -6.92
CA PRO A 22 -8.63 26.55 -7.59
C PRO A 22 -9.86 25.77 -7.12
N ASN A 23 -10.68 26.41 -6.29
CA ASN A 23 -11.96 25.90 -5.79
C ASN A 23 -13.11 26.07 -6.80
N ASP A 24 -12.88 26.74 -7.93
CA ASP A 24 -13.95 27.11 -8.85
C ASP A 24 -13.86 26.40 -10.21
N ALA A 25 -14.96 25.78 -10.59
CA ALA A 25 -15.17 25.03 -11.84
C ALA A 25 -15.10 25.88 -13.14
N THR A 26 -14.59 27.11 -13.09
CA THR A 26 -14.64 28.07 -14.21
C THR A 26 -13.27 28.46 -14.77
N ASP A 27 -12.17 28.01 -14.18
CA ASP A 27 -10.88 28.06 -14.88
C ASP A 27 -10.97 27.13 -16.10
N ARG A 28 -10.92 27.74 -17.29
CA ARG A 28 -10.87 27.07 -18.60
C ARG A 28 -9.55 26.31 -18.75
N LEU A 29 -9.40 25.27 -17.94
CA LEU A 29 -8.40 24.23 -18.04
C LEU A 29 -8.71 23.44 -19.31
N VAL A 30 -7.81 23.56 -20.28
CA VAL A 30 -7.87 22.83 -21.53
C VAL A 30 -7.81 21.34 -21.20
N ASN A 31 -8.94 20.63 -21.36
CA ASN A 31 -9.07 19.17 -21.24
C ASN A 31 -8.35 18.48 -22.43
N ILE A 32 -7.03 18.63 -22.54
CA ILE A 32 -6.26 17.84 -23.51
C ILE A 32 -5.83 16.55 -22.83
N PHE A 33 -6.19 15.43 -23.45
CA PHE A 33 -5.54 14.16 -23.17
C PHE A 33 -4.15 14.22 -23.79
N THR A 34 -3.12 14.38 -22.95
CA THR A 34 -1.77 14.58 -23.46
C THR A 34 -1.19 13.21 -23.80
N THR A 35 -0.89 13.01 -25.08
CA THR A 35 -0.13 11.83 -25.50
C THR A 35 1.34 12.21 -25.61
N ILE A 36 2.19 11.59 -24.79
CA ILE A 36 3.63 11.68 -24.97
C ILE A 36 4.03 10.49 -25.86
N GLN A 37 4.32 10.79 -27.13
CA GLN A 37 4.68 9.80 -28.15
C GLN A 37 6.17 9.84 -28.46
N THR A 38 6.68 8.77 -29.08
CA THR A 38 8.07 8.66 -29.61
C THR A 38 9.18 8.66 -28.54
N LEU A 39 8.82 8.40 -27.29
CA LEU A 39 9.81 8.26 -26.22
C LEU A 39 10.63 6.98 -26.41
N ASN A 40 11.94 7.11 -26.25
CA ASN A 40 12.89 6.00 -26.19
C ASN A 40 13.27 5.71 -24.73
N ALA A 41 13.75 4.50 -24.46
CA ALA A 41 14.32 4.16 -23.17
C ALA A 41 15.42 5.17 -22.76
N GLY A 42 15.29 5.74 -21.55
CA GLY A 42 16.25 6.71 -21.04
C GLY A 42 15.93 8.17 -21.35
N ASP A 43 14.82 8.45 -22.04
CA ASP A 43 14.35 9.83 -22.20
C ASP A 43 14.01 10.45 -20.84
N TYR A 44 14.34 11.74 -20.71
CA TYR A 44 14.08 12.53 -19.50
C TYR A 44 13.06 13.61 -19.79
N VAL A 45 11.94 13.56 -19.07
CA VAL A 45 11.02 14.68 -18.93
C VAL A 45 11.49 15.45 -17.69
N SER A 46 12.24 16.52 -17.93
CA SER A 46 12.80 17.38 -16.87
C SER A 46 12.58 18.85 -17.19
N SER A 47 12.26 19.65 -16.17
CA SER A 47 12.29 21.11 -16.23
C SER A 47 13.67 21.62 -15.79
N THR A 48 14.72 21.41 -16.59
CA THR A 48 16.06 21.94 -16.31
C THR A 48 16.08 23.46 -16.55
N GLY A 49 15.62 24.20 -15.55
CA GLY A 49 15.70 25.66 -15.50
C GLY A 49 14.60 26.24 -14.62
N ALA A 50 14.91 26.47 -13.33
CA ALA A 50 14.30 27.39 -12.34
C ALA A 50 12.78 27.69 -12.37
N THR A 51 11.97 26.86 -13.02
CA THR A 51 10.51 26.98 -13.11
C THR A 51 9.98 25.60 -12.85
N GLN A 52 9.63 25.33 -11.59
CA GLN A 52 8.89 24.14 -11.20
C GLN A 52 7.48 24.25 -11.80
N GLY A 53 7.35 23.83 -13.06
CA GLY A 53 6.04 23.74 -13.71
C GLY A 53 5.32 22.51 -13.21
N LEU A 54 4.25 22.69 -12.43
CA LEU A 54 3.28 21.64 -12.15
C LEU A 54 2.64 21.26 -13.49
N CYS A 55 2.88 20.04 -13.98
CA CYS A 55 2.17 19.55 -15.16
C CYS A 55 0.86 18.91 -14.69
N TRP A 56 -0.27 19.58 -14.98
CA TRP A 56 -1.60 19.11 -14.64
C TRP A 56 -2.30 18.53 -15.88
N PHE A 57 -2.57 17.23 -15.84
CA PHE A 57 -3.26 16.45 -16.85
C PHE A 57 -4.72 16.19 -16.45
N LYS A 58 -5.58 17.19 -16.67
CA LYS A 58 -7.02 17.15 -16.31
C LYS A 58 -7.82 16.06 -17.07
N ALA A 59 -7.48 15.80 -18.33
CA ALA A 59 -8.17 14.77 -19.12
C ALA A 59 -7.49 13.38 -19.03
N GLY A 60 -6.28 13.32 -18.48
CA GLY A 60 -5.44 12.13 -18.45
C GLY A 60 -4.17 12.27 -19.28
N ILE A 61 -3.28 11.29 -19.15
CA ILE A 61 -2.01 11.17 -19.86
C ILE A 61 -1.90 9.79 -20.49
N LYS A 62 -1.52 9.74 -21.77
CA LYS A 62 -1.07 8.52 -22.44
C LYS A 62 0.41 8.60 -22.70
N ILE A 63 1.11 7.52 -22.36
CA ILE A 63 2.54 7.39 -22.63
C ILE A 63 2.71 6.23 -23.61
N ALA A 64 3.23 6.53 -24.80
CA ALA A 64 3.44 5.55 -25.86
C ALA A 64 4.85 5.70 -26.46
N GLY A 65 5.56 4.58 -26.64
CA GLY A 65 6.95 4.60 -27.08
C GLY A 65 7.57 3.22 -27.29
N ALA A 66 8.85 3.20 -27.65
CA ALA A 66 9.63 1.96 -27.67
C ALA A 66 9.83 1.46 -26.23
N SER A 67 10.00 0.14 -26.04
CA SER A 67 10.18 -0.47 -24.72
C SER A 67 11.25 0.25 -23.89
N GLY A 68 10.95 0.62 -22.64
CA GLY A 68 11.88 1.41 -21.86
C GLY A 68 11.33 2.17 -20.64
N LEU A 69 12.25 2.80 -19.92
CA LEU A 69 11.97 3.68 -18.78
C LEU A 69 11.93 5.15 -19.22
N VAL A 70 10.84 5.84 -18.88
CA VAL A 70 10.67 7.29 -19.05
C VAL A 70 10.85 7.96 -17.69
N ASN A 71 11.87 8.80 -17.55
CA ASN A 71 12.16 9.46 -16.28
C ASN A 71 11.40 10.78 -16.16
N VAL A 72 10.64 10.97 -15.08
CA VAL A 72 9.97 12.23 -14.76
C VAL A 72 10.52 12.80 -13.47
N ALA A 73 11.16 13.96 -13.58
CA ALA A 73 11.86 14.63 -12.49
C ALA A 73 11.03 15.72 -11.78
N THR A 74 9.75 15.85 -12.13
CA THR A 74 8.82 16.88 -11.62
C THR A 74 7.55 16.23 -11.09
N PRO A 75 6.86 16.81 -10.10
CA PRO A 75 5.55 16.32 -9.70
C PRO A 75 4.55 16.30 -10.86
N ILE A 76 3.71 15.28 -10.92
CA ILE A 76 2.66 15.12 -11.94
C ILE A 76 1.29 15.11 -11.27
N PHE A 77 0.33 15.86 -11.81
CA PHE A 77 -1.08 15.85 -11.37
C PHE A 77 -1.95 15.25 -12.47
N VAL A 78 -2.75 14.23 -12.16
CA VAL A 78 -3.63 13.55 -13.13
C VAL A 78 -5.03 13.39 -12.56
N ASP A 79 -6.07 13.81 -13.28
CA ASP A 79 -7.44 13.79 -12.73
C ASP A 79 -8.29 12.60 -13.13
N ARG A 80 -7.95 11.96 -14.26
CA ARG A 80 -8.83 10.96 -14.89
C ARG A 80 -8.16 9.64 -15.23
N GLU A 81 -7.07 9.68 -15.98
CA GLU A 81 -6.49 8.44 -16.50
C GLU A 81 -4.99 8.56 -16.74
N ILE A 82 -4.27 7.48 -16.43
CA ILE A 82 -2.90 7.23 -16.90
C ILE A 82 -2.96 5.96 -17.75
N TYR A 83 -2.66 6.09 -19.03
CA TYR A 83 -2.58 4.96 -19.96
C TYR A 83 -1.13 4.71 -20.38
N LEU A 84 -0.61 3.53 -20.07
CA LEU A 84 0.72 3.06 -20.50
C LEU A 84 0.54 2.14 -21.73
N ASP A 85 1.05 2.57 -22.88
CA ASP A 85 0.98 1.86 -24.16
C ASP A 85 2.33 1.16 -24.43
N GLY A 86 2.29 -0.15 -24.71
CA GLY A 86 3.45 -1.03 -24.85
C GLY A 86 4.19 -1.33 -23.53
N GLN A 87 5.44 -1.79 -23.66
CA GLN A 87 6.34 -2.04 -22.52
C GLN A 87 6.98 -0.75 -21.97
N VAL A 88 6.20 0.31 -21.82
CA VAL A 88 6.67 1.60 -21.31
C VAL A 88 6.48 1.66 -19.81
N SER A 89 7.55 2.03 -19.12
CA SER A 89 7.55 2.19 -17.66
C SER A 89 7.74 3.66 -17.28
N LEU A 90 6.82 4.20 -16.49
CA LEU A 90 6.90 5.58 -15.99
C LEU A 90 7.75 5.59 -14.71
N ASN A 91 8.95 6.14 -14.78
CA ASN A 91 9.83 6.26 -13.61
C ASN A 91 9.74 7.65 -12.99
N LEU A 92 9.16 7.71 -11.80
CA LEU A 92 8.93 8.93 -11.05
C LEU A 92 10.08 9.19 -10.07
N GLN A 93 10.71 10.36 -10.19
CA GLN A 93 11.69 10.88 -9.24
C GLN A 93 11.08 11.92 -8.29
N LYS A 94 9.78 12.23 -8.47
CA LYS A 94 8.95 13.12 -7.65
C LYS A 94 7.52 12.57 -7.55
N ASP A 95 6.70 13.25 -6.77
CA ASP A 95 5.35 12.79 -6.42
C ASP A 95 4.43 12.67 -7.64
N LEU A 96 3.59 11.64 -7.62
CA LEU A 96 2.44 11.51 -8.50
C LEU A 96 1.18 11.78 -7.69
N ILE A 97 0.44 12.80 -8.10
CA ILE A 97 -0.81 13.23 -7.48
C ILE A 97 -1.96 12.81 -8.39
N LEU A 98 -2.89 12.03 -7.84
CA LEU A 98 -4.08 11.56 -8.54
C LEU A 98 -5.30 12.31 -7.99
N SER A 99 -5.85 13.19 -8.81
CA SER A 99 -6.88 14.18 -8.48
C SER A 99 -8.22 13.92 -9.13
N GLY A 100 -8.88 12.86 -8.68
CA GLY A 100 -10.20 12.44 -9.14
C GLY A 100 -10.32 10.92 -9.08
N SER A 101 -11.37 10.38 -9.70
CA SER A 101 -11.48 8.95 -9.96
C SER A 101 -10.50 8.57 -11.07
N VAL A 102 -9.24 8.28 -10.70
CA VAL A 102 -8.19 7.97 -11.67
C VAL A 102 -8.13 6.49 -11.98
N ARG A 103 -8.12 6.15 -13.27
CA ARG A 103 -7.77 4.81 -13.76
C ARG A 103 -6.30 4.78 -14.18
N ILE A 104 -5.53 3.81 -13.70
CA ILE A 104 -4.18 3.53 -14.22
C ILE A 104 -4.23 2.21 -14.95
N CYS A 105 -3.95 2.21 -16.26
CA CYS A 105 -4.08 1.05 -17.12
C CYS A 105 -2.84 0.86 -18.01
N ALA A 106 -2.57 -0.39 -18.38
CA ALA A 106 -1.54 -0.76 -19.34
C ALA A 106 -2.12 -1.74 -20.37
N ASP A 107 -1.70 -1.61 -21.63
CA ASP A 107 -2.14 -2.48 -22.74
C ASP A 107 -1.56 -3.91 -22.70
N SER A 108 -0.49 -4.08 -21.93
CA SER A 108 0.32 -5.29 -21.82
C SER A 108 0.74 -5.49 -20.36
N THR A 109 1.04 -6.73 -19.98
CA THR A 109 1.50 -7.16 -18.64
C THR A 109 2.85 -6.57 -18.20
N SER A 110 3.36 -5.56 -18.90
CA SER A 110 4.73 -5.07 -18.84
C SER A 110 4.88 -3.56 -18.62
N GLY A 111 3.80 -2.77 -18.71
CA GLY A 111 3.82 -1.35 -18.40
C GLY A 111 3.58 -1.10 -16.91
N TYR A 112 4.55 -0.53 -16.19
CA TYR A 112 4.42 -0.23 -14.76
C TYR A 112 4.80 1.21 -14.43
N ILE A 113 4.24 1.73 -13.34
CA ILE A 113 4.73 2.95 -12.70
C ILE A 113 5.83 2.53 -11.72
N SER A 114 7.04 3.04 -11.92
CA SER A 114 8.17 2.84 -11.03
C SER A 114 8.43 4.08 -10.18
N PHE A 115 8.61 3.89 -8.90
CA PHE A 115 9.19 4.89 -8.01
C PHE A 115 10.64 4.52 -7.70
N GLY A 116 11.55 5.51 -7.74
CA GLY A 116 12.85 5.41 -7.07
C GLY A 116 13.98 4.69 -7.81
N THR A 117 14.11 4.75 -9.14
CA THR A 117 15.36 4.25 -9.77
C THR A 117 16.48 5.31 -9.67
N GLY A 118 17.29 5.28 -8.60
CA GLY A 118 18.43 6.19 -8.41
C GLY A 118 18.61 6.68 -6.98
N VAL A 119 19.51 7.64 -6.77
CA VAL A 119 19.91 8.17 -5.44
C VAL A 119 18.71 8.79 -4.71
N PHE A 120 18.04 7.97 -3.89
CA PHE A 120 17.20 8.31 -2.73
C PHE A 120 16.38 9.61 -2.81
N VAL A 121 15.24 9.59 -3.50
CA VAL A 121 14.23 10.65 -3.32
C VAL A 121 12.86 10.02 -3.08
N GLY A 122 12.34 10.21 -1.87
CA GLY A 122 11.06 9.71 -1.33
C GLY A 122 9.84 10.27 -2.06
N SER A 123 9.65 9.81 -3.28
CA SER A 123 8.52 10.13 -4.13
C SER A 123 7.29 9.40 -3.62
N LYS A 124 6.16 10.11 -3.58
CA LYS A 124 4.91 9.60 -3.05
C LYS A 124 3.87 9.43 -4.15
N LEU A 125 3.01 8.44 -3.99
CA LEU A 125 1.71 8.42 -4.65
C LEU A 125 0.70 9.09 -3.72
N ILE A 126 0.14 10.23 -4.13
CA ILE A 126 -0.78 11.01 -3.31
C ILE A 126 -2.16 10.96 -3.95
N LEU A 127 -3.15 10.50 -3.18
CA LEU A 127 -4.52 10.41 -3.62
C LEU A 127 -5.32 11.59 -3.08
N THR A 128 -6.08 12.23 -3.97
CA THR A 128 -7.10 13.23 -3.59
C THR A 128 -8.50 12.83 -4.12
N GLY A 129 -8.59 11.64 -4.72
CA GLY A 129 -9.81 10.94 -5.11
C GLY A 129 -9.55 9.42 -5.14
N PRO A 130 -10.61 8.60 -5.34
CA PRO A 130 -10.46 7.15 -5.43
C PRO A 130 -9.70 6.72 -6.69
N VAL A 131 -9.01 5.57 -6.65
CA VAL A 131 -8.19 5.09 -7.77
C VAL A 131 -8.53 3.65 -8.12
N ASP A 132 -8.64 3.38 -9.43
CA ASP A 132 -8.68 2.05 -10.02
C ASP A 132 -7.32 1.71 -10.63
N LEU A 133 -6.66 0.69 -10.09
CA LEU A 133 -5.39 0.17 -10.61
C LEU A 133 -5.65 -1.07 -11.47
N GLU A 134 -5.42 -0.96 -12.77
CA GLU A 134 -5.46 -2.06 -13.73
C GLU A 134 -4.07 -2.53 -14.17
N THR A 135 -3.02 -1.92 -13.61
CA THR A 135 -1.65 -2.35 -13.80
C THR A 135 -0.89 -2.31 -12.48
N THR A 136 0.21 -3.04 -12.44
CA THR A 136 1.15 -3.11 -11.32
C THR A 136 1.85 -1.76 -11.11
N VAL A 137 1.85 -1.31 -9.85
CA VAL A 137 2.69 -0.20 -9.39
C VAL A 137 3.89 -0.80 -8.67
N ARG A 138 5.09 -0.44 -9.10
CA ARG A 138 6.35 -1.00 -8.63
C ARG A 138 7.20 0.06 -7.94
N CYS A 139 7.92 -0.34 -6.91
CA CYS A 139 9.07 0.42 -6.43
C CYS A 139 10.31 -0.46 -6.54
N THR A 140 11.36 0.01 -7.22
CA THR A 140 12.54 -0.83 -7.44
C THR A 140 13.58 -0.67 -6.34
N PHE A 141 13.76 0.55 -5.83
CA PHE A 141 14.72 0.90 -4.79
C PHE A 141 14.20 2.08 -3.96
N GLY A 142 14.57 2.12 -2.67
CA GLY A 142 14.27 3.25 -1.77
C GLY A 142 12.94 3.15 -1.01
N ALA A 143 12.50 4.25 -0.41
CA ALA A 143 11.23 4.30 0.27
C ALA A 143 10.10 4.61 -0.72
N PHE A 144 9.03 3.83 -0.70
CA PHE A 144 7.80 4.09 -1.44
C PHE A 144 6.66 4.35 -0.46
N GLU A 145 6.01 5.50 -0.60
CA GLU A 145 4.89 5.89 0.24
C GLU A 145 3.65 6.15 -0.61
N ILE A 146 2.53 5.59 -0.18
CA ILE A 146 1.21 5.91 -0.70
C ILE A 146 0.44 6.68 0.38
N GLN A 147 0.06 7.91 0.06
CA GLN A 147 -0.79 8.76 0.88
C GLN A 147 -2.22 8.72 0.35
N GLY A 148 -3.06 7.93 1.01
CA GLY A 148 -4.44 7.73 0.63
C GLY A 148 -5.37 8.92 0.90
N ASN A 149 -5.08 9.72 1.93
CA ASN A 149 -5.92 10.85 2.36
C ASN A 149 -7.42 10.51 2.49
N GLY A 150 -7.73 9.32 2.99
CA GLY A 150 -9.09 8.80 3.16
C GLY A 150 -9.71 8.20 1.90
N ASN A 151 -8.98 8.14 0.77
CA ASN A 151 -9.48 7.61 -0.49
C ASN A 151 -9.31 6.09 -0.60
N SER A 152 -10.03 5.50 -1.54
CA SER A 152 -9.99 4.07 -1.81
C SER A 152 -9.11 3.73 -3.02
N ILE A 153 -8.43 2.59 -2.96
CA ILE A 153 -7.67 1.99 -4.05
C ILE A 153 -8.29 0.63 -4.37
N ASN A 154 -8.83 0.51 -5.58
CA ASN A 154 -9.28 -0.75 -6.15
C ASN A 154 -8.11 -1.39 -6.89
N MET A 155 -7.60 -2.52 -6.40
CA MET A 155 -6.44 -3.17 -7.00
C MET A 155 -6.80 -3.97 -8.27
N ARG A 156 -8.08 -4.27 -8.53
CA ARG A 156 -8.56 -5.09 -9.67
C ARG A 156 -7.64 -6.27 -10.02
N GLN A 157 -7.18 -7.02 -9.01
CA GLN A 157 -6.25 -8.14 -9.19
C GLN A 157 -4.84 -7.76 -9.71
N ASN A 158 -4.39 -6.54 -9.45
CA ASN A 158 -3.01 -6.09 -9.61
C ASN A 158 -2.29 -5.99 -8.27
N THR A 159 -0.98 -5.81 -8.34
CA THR A 159 -0.09 -5.95 -7.19
C THR A 159 0.71 -4.67 -7.00
N PHE A 160 0.91 -4.25 -5.74
CA PHE A 160 2.02 -3.36 -5.40
C PHE A 160 3.28 -4.21 -5.31
N TYR A 161 4.29 -3.89 -6.11
CA TYR A 161 5.54 -4.64 -6.17
C TYR A 161 6.73 -3.81 -5.65
N PRO A 162 6.91 -3.70 -4.32
CA PRO A 162 8.16 -3.23 -3.73
C PRO A 162 9.25 -4.31 -3.91
N SER A 163 10.28 -4.03 -4.70
CA SER A 163 11.46 -4.91 -4.87
C SER A 163 12.65 -4.40 -4.07
N ASN A 164 13.61 -5.27 -3.73
CA ASN A 164 14.97 -4.97 -3.23
C ASN A 164 15.14 -3.77 -2.28
N ALA A 165 15.28 -4.05 -0.97
CA ALA A 165 15.67 -3.07 0.05
C ALA A 165 14.80 -1.79 0.04
N THR A 166 13.49 -1.98 -0.14
CA THR A 166 12.50 -0.92 -0.13
C THR A 166 11.72 -0.94 1.19
N SER A 167 11.51 0.24 1.77
CA SER A 167 10.44 0.41 2.76
C SER A 167 9.17 0.80 2.02
N PHE A 168 8.07 0.12 2.32
CA PHE A 168 6.76 0.42 1.78
C PHE A 168 5.89 1.00 2.89
N LYS A 169 5.37 2.21 2.68
CA LYS A 169 4.45 2.86 3.62
C LYS A 169 3.11 3.12 2.95
N LEU A 170 2.03 2.73 3.62
CA LEU A 170 0.67 2.90 3.14
C LEU A 170 -0.15 3.60 4.22
N ASN A 171 -0.73 4.75 3.89
CA ASN A 171 -1.36 5.63 4.88
C ASN A 171 -2.79 6.00 4.50
N ASN A 172 -3.69 6.00 5.47
CA ASN A 172 -5.02 6.62 5.41
C ASN A 172 -5.79 6.25 4.13
N CYS A 173 -6.03 4.97 3.88
CA CYS A 173 -6.77 4.50 2.70
C CYS A 173 -7.53 3.21 2.94
N LEU A 174 -8.53 2.98 2.08
CA LEU A 174 -9.20 1.70 1.90
C LEU A 174 -8.59 0.98 0.68
N LEU A 175 -8.05 -0.22 0.86
CA LEU A 175 -7.64 -1.09 -0.25
C LEU A 175 -8.65 -2.23 -0.39
N TYR A 176 -9.06 -2.52 -1.62
CA TYR A 176 -9.96 -3.63 -1.90
C TYR A 176 -9.66 -4.28 -3.25
N ASN A 177 -10.21 -5.48 -3.44
CA ASN A 177 -9.91 -6.35 -4.59
C ASN A 177 -8.42 -6.72 -4.71
N ILE A 178 -7.78 -6.91 -3.55
CA ILE A 178 -6.35 -7.20 -3.42
C ILE A 178 -6.14 -8.69 -3.77
N PRO A 179 -5.43 -9.02 -4.87
CA PRO A 179 -5.07 -10.41 -5.15
C PRO A 179 -3.92 -10.87 -4.26
N GLU A 180 -3.02 -9.94 -3.95
CA GLU A 180 -1.77 -10.10 -3.24
C GLU A 180 -1.25 -8.68 -2.93
N LEU A 181 -0.87 -8.41 -1.68
CA LEU A 181 0.08 -7.33 -1.42
C LEU A 181 1.43 -7.96 -1.74
N GLY A 182 1.99 -7.65 -2.91
CA GLY A 182 3.18 -8.27 -3.51
C GLY A 182 4.44 -8.06 -2.69
N LEU A 183 4.46 -8.71 -1.54
CA LEU A 183 5.61 -8.91 -0.68
C LEU A 183 6.34 -10.20 -1.08
N SER A 184 5.83 -10.93 -2.09
CA SER A 184 6.43 -12.13 -2.65
C SER A 184 7.57 -11.79 -3.64
N ASN A 185 8.76 -11.59 -3.09
CA ASN A 185 9.92 -12.30 -3.65
C ASN A 185 11.06 -12.35 -2.64
N VAL A 186 11.01 -13.41 -1.83
CA VAL A 186 12.04 -14.35 -1.31
C VAL A 186 13.50 -13.89 -1.04
N ALA A 187 14.02 -12.78 -1.54
CA ALA A 187 15.45 -12.46 -1.42
C ALA A 187 15.81 -11.34 -0.42
N TYR A 188 14.92 -10.37 -0.12
CA TYR A 188 15.34 -9.17 0.62
C TYR A 188 14.28 -8.65 1.62
N PRO A 189 14.70 -8.03 2.76
CA PRO A 189 13.77 -7.47 3.74
C PRO A 189 12.95 -6.32 3.12
N ILE A 190 11.65 -6.51 2.99
CA ILE A 190 10.70 -5.40 2.78
C ILE A 190 10.13 -5.04 4.16
N PHE A 191 10.35 -3.79 4.57
CA PHE A 191 9.71 -3.22 5.76
C PHE A 191 8.39 -2.61 5.32
N THR A 192 7.27 -3.08 5.87
CA THR A 192 5.94 -2.57 5.52
C THR A 192 5.36 -1.82 6.68
N ASP A 193 5.06 -0.53 6.48
CA ASP A 193 4.46 0.35 7.46
C ASP A 193 3.02 0.64 7.04
N LEU A 194 2.04 0.19 7.82
CA LEU A 194 0.63 0.48 7.61
C LEU A 194 0.14 1.47 8.67
N ASP A 195 -0.60 2.49 8.26
CA ASP A 195 -1.04 3.59 9.13
C ASP A 195 -2.47 4.03 8.75
N ASN A 196 -3.47 3.73 9.57
CA ASN A 196 -4.87 4.07 9.30
C ASN A 196 -5.37 3.45 7.98
N VAL A 197 -5.18 2.14 7.82
CA VAL A 197 -5.45 1.42 6.57
C VAL A 197 -6.56 0.40 6.74
N VAL A 198 -7.52 0.38 5.82
CA VAL A 198 -8.56 -0.64 5.76
C VAL A 198 -8.26 -1.60 4.62
N LEU A 199 -8.04 -2.88 4.90
CA LEU A 199 -7.84 -3.94 3.91
C LEU A 199 -9.12 -4.77 3.77
N LYS A 200 -9.89 -4.52 2.71
CA LYS A 200 -11.08 -5.33 2.38
C LYS A 200 -10.68 -6.45 1.42
N LEU A 201 -10.55 -7.65 1.95
CA LEU A 201 -10.08 -8.81 1.21
C LEU A 201 -11.16 -9.30 0.24
N SER A 202 -10.74 -9.63 -0.98
CA SER A 202 -11.57 -10.29 -1.99
C SER A 202 -11.06 -11.68 -2.36
N ASN A 203 -9.91 -12.04 -1.80
CA ASN A 203 -9.15 -13.29 -1.94
C ASN A 203 -8.27 -13.39 -0.69
N ASP A 204 -7.66 -14.56 -0.49
CA ASP A 204 -6.63 -14.72 0.53
C ASP A 204 -5.45 -13.79 0.25
N LEU A 205 -4.86 -13.25 1.31
CA LEU A 205 -3.82 -12.24 1.26
C LEU A 205 -2.60 -12.69 2.07
N ASP A 206 -1.48 -12.86 1.38
CA ASP A 206 -0.21 -13.22 2.00
C ASP A 206 0.65 -11.99 2.34
N ALA A 207 0.84 -11.72 3.63
CA ALA A 207 1.71 -10.66 4.13
C ALA A 207 3.16 -11.15 4.29
N HIS A 208 3.90 -11.26 3.18
CA HIS A 208 5.30 -11.69 3.13
C HIS A 208 6.34 -10.65 3.61
N SER A 209 6.01 -9.74 4.52
CA SER A 209 6.96 -8.73 5.01
C SER A 209 7.81 -9.28 6.15
N ARG A 210 9.14 -9.13 6.08
CA ARG A 210 10.03 -9.52 7.20
C ARG A 210 9.77 -8.72 8.49
N SER A 211 9.20 -7.52 8.36
CA SER A 211 8.82 -6.65 9.47
C SER A 211 7.60 -5.84 9.04
N LEU A 212 6.42 -6.32 9.41
CA LEU A 212 5.19 -5.54 9.33
C LEU A 212 5.11 -4.62 10.55
N THR A 213 5.02 -3.31 10.33
CA THR A 213 4.82 -2.30 11.38
C THR A 213 3.44 -1.66 11.22
N ILE A 214 2.70 -1.58 12.31
CA ILE A 214 1.39 -0.94 12.40
C ILE A 214 1.56 0.37 13.19
N ASN A 215 1.36 1.52 12.53
CA ASN A 215 1.59 2.87 13.09
C ASN A 215 0.28 3.63 13.41
N GLY A 216 -0.86 3.09 12.98
CA GLY A 216 -2.20 3.58 13.26
C GLY A 216 -3.18 2.41 13.16
N ASP A 217 -4.48 2.65 13.15
CA ASP A 217 -5.45 1.56 13.12
C ASP A 217 -5.48 0.87 11.75
N VAL A 218 -5.37 -0.45 11.74
CA VAL A 218 -5.43 -1.24 10.52
C VAL A 218 -6.54 -2.27 10.65
N SER A 219 -7.50 -2.28 9.75
CA SER A 219 -8.64 -3.20 9.80
C SER A 219 -8.62 -4.17 8.63
N ILE A 220 -8.73 -5.46 8.94
CA ILE A 220 -8.86 -6.56 7.98
C ILE A 220 -10.35 -6.94 7.91
N LEU A 221 -10.95 -6.86 6.72
CA LEU A 221 -12.36 -7.18 6.50
C LEU A 221 -12.56 -8.23 5.41
N GLY A 222 -13.63 -8.99 5.57
CA GLY A 222 -14.12 -9.97 4.59
C GLY A 222 -13.75 -11.40 4.97
N PRO A 223 -14.41 -12.40 4.34
CA PRO A 223 -14.36 -13.80 4.75
C PRO A 223 -13.09 -14.55 4.31
N TYR A 224 -12.02 -13.82 4.02
CA TYR A 224 -10.80 -14.36 3.43
C TYR A 224 -9.66 -14.42 4.46
N ILE A 225 -8.62 -15.17 4.10
CA ILE A 225 -7.48 -15.41 4.97
C ILE A 225 -6.46 -14.28 4.83
N PHE A 226 -6.00 -13.75 5.96
CA PHE A 226 -4.83 -12.90 6.06
C PHE A 226 -3.67 -13.72 6.64
N THR A 227 -2.70 -14.09 5.81
CA THR A 227 -1.54 -14.88 6.24
C THR A 227 -0.41 -14.00 6.71
N MET A 228 0.08 -14.22 7.92
CA MET A 228 1.30 -13.60 8.44
C MET A 228 2.49 -14.55 8.39
N TYR A 229 3.57 -14.13 7.72
CA TYR A 229 4.79 -14.93 7.56
C TYR A 229 5.88 -14.67 8.60
N TYR A 230 5.98 -13.43 9.07
CA TYR A 230 7.02 -13.00 10.01
C TYR A 230 6.43 -12.09 11.08
N SER A 231 7.23 -11.76 12.08
CA SER A 231 6.84 -10.90 13.20
C SER A 231 6.16 -9.61 12.76
N CYS A 232 5.05 -9.30 13.43
CA CYS A 232 4.37 -8.03 13.34
C CYS A 232 4.72 -7.18 14.57
N SER A 233 4.87 -5.88 14.35
CA SER A 233 5.14 -4.87 15.35
C SER A 233 4.07 -3.80 15.32
N ILE A 234 3.49 -3.51 16.47
CA ILE A 234 2.42 -2.53 16.62
C ILE A 234 2.93 -1.41 17.52
N ASN A 235 2.79 -0.18 17.06
CA ASN A 235 3.16 1.02 17.80
C ASN A 235 2.12 1.39 18.86
N ASP A 236 2.49 2.35 19.71
CA ASP A 236 1.57 2.94 20.68
C ASP A 236 0.29 3.49 20.02
N ALA A 237 -0.82 3.35 20.74
CA ALA A 237 -2.16 3.79 20.34
C ALA A 237 -2.58 3.32 18.93
N SER A 238 -2.04 2.20 18.45
CA SER A 238 -2.35 1.59 17.15
C SER A 238 -2.91 0.19 17.36
N PHE A 239 -3.89 -0.20 16.54
CA PHE A 239 -4.46 -1.54 16.60
C PHE A 239 -4.45 -2.23 15.25
N LEU A 240 -4.20 -3.54 15.27
CA LEU A 240 -4.55 -4.42 14.15
C LEU A 240 -5.88 -5.11 14.47
N HIS A 241 -6.91 -4.74 13.72
CA HIS A 241 -8.28 -5.22 13.85
C HIS A 241 -8.54 -6.35 12.86
N PHE A 242 -9.06 -7.45 13.37
CA PHE A 242 -9.64 -8.53 12.58
C PHE A 242 -11.15 -8.46 12.76
N GLU A 243 -11.83 -7.96 11.74
CA GLU A 243 -13.28 -7.76 11.76
C GLU A 243 -14.04 -9.07 11.53
N PRO A 244 -15.37 -9.11 11.74
CA PRO A 244 -16.13 -10.35 11.64
C PRO A 244 -15.93 -11.07 10.31
N GLU A 245 -15.92 -12.40 10.39
CA GLU A 245 -15.71 -13.34 9.27
C GLU A 245 -14.26 -13.39 8.75
N SER A 246 -13.37 -12.48 9.15
CA SER A 246 -11.95 -12.55 8.77
C SER A 246 -11.23 -13.73 9.43
N THR A 247 -10.17 -14.21 8.78
CA THR A 247 -9.28 -15.25 9.34
C THR A 247 -7.84 -14.75 9.37
N LEU A 248 -7.22 -14.74 10.55
CA LEU A 248 -5.77 -14.63 10.70
C LEU A 248 -5.16 -16.02 10.60
N PHE A 249 -4.23 -16.23 9.66
CA PHE A 249 -3.47 -17.47 9.54
C PHE A 249 -1.97 -17.23 9.79
N LEU A 250 -1.35 -18.08 10.61
CA LEU A 250 0.08 -17.99 10.91
C LEU A 250 0.87 -19.01 10.10
N ASN A 251 1.82 -18.54 9.29
CA ASN A 251 2.70 -19.43 8.53
C ASN A 251 3.79 -20.05 9.44
N PRO A 252 4.35 -21.25 9.14
CA PRO A 252 5.39 -21.87 9.98
C PRO A 252 6.67 -21.02 10.19
N THR A 253 6.92 -20.06 9.29
CA THR A 253 8.08 -19.15 9.41
C THR A 253 7.88 -18.10 10.51
N PHE A 254 6.65 -17.96 11.00
CA PHE A 254 6.27 -17.01 12.04
C PHE A 254 6.83 -17.46 13.39
N LYS A 255 7.73 -16.66 13.96
CA LYS A 255 8.45 -17.04 15.19
C LYS A 255 7.83 -16.47 16.46
N ASN A 256 7.41 -15.20 16.46
CA ASN A 256 6.88 -14.48 17.63
C ASN A 256 6.24 -13.14 17.19
N LEU A 257 5.30 -12.61 17.99
CA LEU A 257 4.90 -11.20 17.93
C LEU A 257 5.77 -10.35 18.84
N THR A 258 6.14 -9.15 18.41
CA THR A 258 6.93 -8.20 19.21
C THR A 258 6.40 -6.79 19.00
N PHE A 259 5.92 -6.17 20.07
CA PHE A 259 5.40 -4.81 20.06
C PHE A 259 6.55 -3.80 20.15
N LYS A 260 6.35 -2.59 19.61
CA LYS A 260 7.31 -1.48 19.68
C LYS A 260 6.63 -0.28 20.35
N GLY A 261 6.79 -0.07 21.65
CA GLY A 261 6.28 1.16 22.29
C GLY A 261 6.10 1.09 23.80
N ASN A 262 5.30 2.02 24.34
CA ASN A 262 4.81 2.12 25.71
C ASN A 262 3.58 1.23 25.99
N LYS A 263 3.36 0.17 25.18
CA LYS A 263 2.40 -0.92 25.44
C LYS A 263 0.91 -0.54 25.33
N THR A 264 0.56 0.52 24.61
CA THR A 264 -0.86 0.93 24.45
C THR A 264 -1.50 0.42 23.15
N GLY A 265 -0.70 0.02 22.17
CA GLY A 265 -1.19 -0.65 20.96
C GLY A 265 -1.53 -2.13 21.18
N GLY A 266 -2.20 -2.75 20.21
CA GLY A 266 -2.73 -4.09 20.43
C GLY A 266 -3.34 -4.78 19.22
N PHE A 267 -3.90 -5.96 19.49
CA PHE A 267 -4.79 -6.67 18.58
C PHE A 267 -6.23 -6.49 19.04
N HIS A 268 -7.12 -6.29 18.08
CA HIS A 268 -8.55 -6.38 18.31
C HIS A 268 -9.12 -7.51 17.45
N PHE A 269 -9.50 -8.60 18.10
CA PHE A 269 -10.15 -9.74 17.49
C PHE A 269 -11.66 -9.61 17.67
N ASN A 270 -12.37 -9.32 16.58
CA ASN A 270 -13.80 -9.05 16.57
C ASN A 270 -14.52 -10.05 15.67
N GLY A 271 -15.16 -11.08 16.24
CA GLY A 271 -15.97 -12.01 15.44
C GLY A 271 -15.18 -12.84 14.41
N CYS A 272 -13.87 -13.02 14.61
CA CYS A 272 -12.93 -13.57 13.63
C CYS A 272 -12.42 -14.97 13.99
N THR A 273 -11.69 -15.59 13.05
CA THR A 273 -10.95 -16.84 13.30
C THR A 273 -9.45 -16.57 13.37
N ILE A 274 -8.77 -17.22 14.31
CA ILE A 274 -7.32 -17.22 14.47
C ILE A 274 -6.84 -18.66 14.27
N ASP A 275 -6.25 -18.95 13.12
CA ASP A 275 -5.69 -20.26 12.79
C ASP A 275 -4.20 -20.30 13.11
N ILE A 276 -3.88 -21.07 14.15
CA ILE A 276 -2.52 -21.28 14.65
C ILE A 276 -1.95 -22.65 14.26
N SER A 277 -2.63 -23.40 13.37
CA SER A 277 -2.30 -24.81 13.06
C SER A 277 -0.84 -25.05 12.65
N ASN A 278 -0.15 -24.03 12.16
CA ASN A 278 1.22 -24.12 11.70
C ASN A 278 2.27 -23.52 12.66
N ALA A 279 1.89 -22.64 13.57
CA ALA A 279 2.82 -21.91 14.43
C ALA A 279 2.18 -21.51 15.76
N ASP A 280 2.96 -21.55 16.84
CA ASP A 280 2.52 -20.98 18.12
C ASP A 280 2.32 -19.47 17.97
N LEU A 281 1.28 -18.94 18.61
CA LEU A 281 1.05 -17.52 18.72
C LEU A 281 1.38 -17.07 20.14
N THR A 282 2.44 -16.29 20.29
CA THR A 282 2.77 -15.63 21.56
C THR A 282 2.72 -14.12 21.39
N ILE A 283 1.83 -13.47 22.14
CA ILE A 283 1.70 -12.02 22.27
C ILE A 283 2.50 -11.62 23.51
N ASN A 284 3.64 -10.95 23.34
CA ASN A 284 4.57 -10.71 24.45
C ASN A 284 4.26 -9.44 25.27
N GLU A 285 3.54 -8.47 24.69
CA GLU A 285 3.33 -7.12 25.21
C GLU A 285 2.04 -6.51 24.63
N GLY A 286 1.44 -5.49 25.26
CA GLY A 286 0.38 -4.68 24.65
C GLY A 286 -1.05 -5.12 24.96
N ASN A 287 -2.02 -4.65 24.20
CA ASN A 287 -3.43 -4.95 24.43
C ASN A 287 -3.92 -6.10 23.53
N VAL A 288 -4.75 -6.97 24.10
CA VAL A 288 -5.48 -8.00 23.34
C VAL A 288 -6.95 -7.85 23.68
N ILE A 289 -7.75 -7.43 22.70
CA ILE A 289 -9.18 -7.21 22.87
C ILE A 289 -9.92 -8.30 22.12
N PHE A 290 -10.84 -8.99 22.80
CA PHE A 290 -11.76 -9.94 22.22
C PHE A 290 -13.18 -9.37 22.25
N GLU A 291 -13.80 -9.27 21.08
CA GLU A 291 -15.18 -8.86 20.87
C GLU A 291 -15.93 -9.92 20.04
N ASN A 292 -17.22 -10.12 20.33
CA ASN A 292 -18.05 -11.15 19.69
C ASN A 292 -17.45 -12.58 19.82
N GLU A 293 -17.86 -13.52 18.96
CA GLU A 293 -17.30 -14.88 18.95
C GLU A 293 -15.96 -14.91 18.21
N VAL A 294 -14.87 -15.14 18.95
CA VAL A 294 -13.54 -15.33 18.39
C VAL A 294 -13.18 -16.81 18.49
N ARG A 295 -12.84 -17.44 17.37
CA ARG A 295 -12.40 -18.83 17.32
C ARG A 295 -10.89 -18.90 17.20
N ILE A 296 -10.26 -19.69 18.07
CA ILE A 296 -8.86 -20.06 17.97
C ILE A 296 -8.82 -21.52 17.53
N TYR A 297 -8.32 -21.75 16.32
CA TYR A 297 -8.28 -23.07 15.68
C TYR A 297 -6.86 -23.61 15.63
N ASP A 298 -6.68 -24.84 16.10
CA ASP A 298 -5.45 -25.62 15.95
C ASP A 298 -5.77 -27.00 15.36
N GLY A 299 -5.67 -27.10 14.04
CA GLY A 299 -5.82 -28.37 13.33
C GLY A 299 -4.69 -29.37 13.59
N SER A 300 -3.55 -28.92 14.13
CA SER A 300 -2.39 -29.78 14.42
C SER A 300 -2.39 -30.35 15.84
N ASN A 301 -3.28 -29.85 16.71
CA ASN A 301 -3.49 -30.33 18.08
C ASN A 301 -2.23 -30.24 18.97
N ASN A 302 -1.31 -29.33 18.70
CA ASN A 302 -0.06 -29.19 19.45
C ASN A 302 0.43 -27.74 19.60
N LYS A 303 -0.43 -26.76 19.31
CA LYS A 303 -0.07 -25.36 19.26
C LYS A 303 -0.56 -24.60 20.48
N LYS A 304 0.08 -23.45 20.68
CA LYS A 304 -0.17 -22.60 21.83
C LYS A 304 -0.62 -21.23 21.37
N PHE A 305 -1.66 -20.72 22.01
CA PHE A 305 -2.02 -19.32 22.00
C PHE A 305 -1.73 -18.75 23.40
N VAL A 306 -0.74 -17.86 23.47
CA VAL A 306 -0.22 -17.31 24.73
C VAL A 306 -0.32 -15.80 24.71
N ILE A 307 -1.04 -15.25 25.69
CA ILE A 307 -1.02 -13.83 26.07
C ILE A 307 -0.02 -13.70 27.21
N GLY A 308 1.12 -13.07 26.93
CA GLY A 308 2.25 -12.95 27.83
C GLY A 308 2.03 -11.94 28.97
N PRO A 309 2.91 -11.95 29.98
CA PRO A 309 2.71 -11.22 31.25
C PRO A 309 2.80 -9.70 31.14
N ASN A 310 3.25 -9.15 30.01
CA ASN A 310 3.26 -7.71 29.76
C ASN A 310 2.06 -7.26 28.90
N CYS A 311 1.03 -8.10 28.78
CA CYS A 311 -0.17 -7.77 28.05
C CYS A 311 -1.33 -7.41 28.99
N THR A 312 -2.29 -6.64 28.47
CA THR A 312 -3.62 -6.53 29.07
C THR A 312 -4.61 -7.22 28.14
N ALA A 313 -5.32 -8.22 28.66
CA ALA A 313 -6.37 -8.92 27.94
C ALA A 313 -7.75 -8.36 28.33
N HIS A 314 -8.51 -7.90 27.34
CA HIS A 314 -9.88 -7.45 27.50
C HIS A 314 -10.82 -8.41 26.78
N ILE A 315 -11.77 -9.00 27.52
CA ILE A 315 -12.87 -9.77 26.93
C ILE A 315 -14.12 -8.89 27.10
N LEU A 316 -14.61 -8.32 26.00
CA LEU A 316 -15.74 -7.40 26.03
C LEU A 316 -17.04 -8.14 26.36
N GLY A 317 -18.04 -7.39 26.87
CA GLY A 317 -19.31 -7.96 27.29
C GLY A 317 -20.00 -8.73 26.16
N GLY A 318 -20.26 -10.03 26.37
CA GLY A 318 -20.90 -10.90 25.38
C GLY A 318 -19.94 -11.60 24.42
N ALA A 319 -18.63 -11.28 24.46
CA ALA A 319 -17.63 -11.99 23.69
C ALA A 319 -17.47 -13.44 24.16
N ARG A 320 -17.11 -14.33 23.22
CA ARG A 320 -16.81 -15.75 23.48
C ARG A 320 -15.51 -16.11 22.79
N VAL A 321 -14.57 -16.68 23.53
CA VAL A 321 -13.35 -17.25 22.97
C VAL A 321 -13.53 -18.77 22.91
N ILE A 322 -13.61 -19.31 21.69
CA ILE A 322 -13.78 -20.74 21.45
C ILE A 322 -12.43 -21.34 21.05
N LEU A 323 -12.07 -22.46 21.67
CA LEU A 323 -10.86 -23.21 21.36
C LEU A 323 -11.28 -24.45 20.56
N ASP A 324 -10.98 -24.46 19.26
CA ASP A 324 -11.24 -25.58 18.36
C ASP A 324 -9.93 -26.38 18.19
N GLY A 325 -9.91 -27.63 18.68
CA GLY A 325 -8.72 -28.50 18.75
C GLY A 325 -8.04 -28.49 20.13
N THR A 326 -6.99 -29.28 20.33
CA THR A 326 -6.20 -29.26 21.58
C THR A 326 -5.19 -28.11 21.59
N THR A 327 -5.73 -26.89 21.57
CA THR A 327 -4.95 -25.66 21.73
C THR A 327 -4.67 -25.45 23.22
N THR A 328 -3.40 -25.18 23.59
CA THR A 328 -3.13 -24.60 24.91
C THR A 328 -3.41 -23.10 24.84
N PHE A 329 -4.41 -22.65 25.58
CA PHE A 329 -4.69 -21.23 25.79
C PHE A 329 -4.16 -20.79 27.15
N SER A 330 -3.30 -19.76 27.17
CA SER A 330 -2.69 -19.25 28.39
C SER A 330 -2.72 -17.73 28.43
N ILE A 331 -3.17 -17.19 29.55
CA ILE A 331 -3.07 -15.77 29.91
C ILE A 331 -2.17 -15.73 31.15
N LEU A 332 -0.99 -15.13 31.03
CA LEU A 332 0.07 -15.16 32.04
C LEU A 332 0.13 -13.89 32.89
#